data_AF-A0A212JTG2-F1
#
_entry.id   AF-A0A212JTG2-F1
#
_cell.length_a   1.000
_cell.length_b   1.000
_cell.length_c   1.000
_cell.angle_alpha   90.00
_cell.angle_beta   90.00
_cell.angle_gamma   90.00
#
_symmetry.space_group_name_H-M   'P 1'
#
loop_
_entity.id
_entity.type
_entity.pdbx_description
1 polymer ?
#
loop_
_entity_poly.entity_id
_entity_poly.type
_entity_poly.pdbx_seq_one_letter_code
_entity_poly.pdbx_strand_id
1 'polypeptide(L)'
;MNDNQLSILTIIVSGIAVLISLFSAWISRRSIITNAISSNRIEWIAIVRNLIRDFVKEYSGGSNIPVLTNIYSELVLYFNPNGEVYAGLVNAMKKAILEGYTAQNHWNILNCGQAVLDSSWKRMKRESGMSFKTELKISKSFVKERKMSGEGKPPKWTIEIV
;
A
#
# COMPACT_ATOMS: atom_id res chain seq x y z
N MET A 1 -50.54 -22.11 -24.09
CA MET A 1 -49.14 -22.45 -23.77
C MET A 1 -49.19 -23.84 -23.14
N ASN A 2 -48.56 -24.85 -23.74
CA ASN A 2 -48.68 -26.22 -23.23
C ASN A 2 -47.92 -26.36 -21.90
N ASP A 3 -48.42 -27.19 -21.00
CA ASP A 3 -47.82 -27.41 -19.66
C ASP A 3 -46.32 -27.75 -19.74
N ASN A 4 -45.91 -28.48 -20.78
CA ASN A 4 -44.50 -28.79 -21.05
C ASN A 4 -43.63 -27.55 -21.26
N GLN A 5 -44.14 -26.49 -21.89
CA GLN A 5 -43.37 -25.25 -22.07
C GLN A 5 -43.25 -24.44 -20.78
N LEU A 6 -44.27 -24.47 -19.92
CA LEU A 6 -44.21 -23.90 -18.57
C LEU A 6 -43.17 -24.63 -17.70
N SER A 7 -43.12 -25.97 -17.77
CA SER A 7 -42.13 -26.76 -17.06
C SER A 7 -40.70 -26.49 -17.52
N ILE A 8 -40.45 -26.42 -18.83
CA ILE A 8 -39.11 -26.11 -19.39
C ILE A 8 -38.66 -24.71 -18.96
N LEU A 9 -39.54 -23.71 -19.05
CA LEU A 9 -39.24 -22.35 -18.61
C LEU A 9 -38.88 -22.30 -17.13
N THR A 10 -39.62 -23.02 -16.29
CA THR A 10 -39.38 -23.09 -14.83
C THR A 10 -38.03 -23.71 -14.51
N ILE A 11 -37.63 -24.77 -15.23
CA ILE A 11 -36.32 -25.41 -15.09
C ILE A 11 -35.20 -24.43 -15.45
N ILE A 12 -35.35 -23.68 -16.55
CA ILE A 12 -34.36 -22.69 -16.99
C ILE A 12 -34.22 -21.55 -15.97
N VAL A 13 -35.34 -21.00 -15.50
CA VAL A 13 -35.33 -19.91 -14.51
C VAL A 13 -34.72 -20.36 -13.18
N SER A 14 -35.05 -21.58 -12.73
CA SER A 14 -34.44 -22.18 -11.54
C SER A 14 -32.93 -22.38 -11.70
N GLY A 15 -32.48 -22.87 -12.87
CA GLY A 15 -31.06 -23.02 -13.19
C GLY A 15 -30.30 -21.69 -13.18
N ILE A 16 -30.88 -20.63 -13.75
CA ILE A 16 -30.28 -19.28 -13.73
C ILE A 16 -30.21 -18.74 -12.29
N ALA A 17 -31.26 -18.94 -11.48
CA ALA A 17 -31.27 -18.49 -10.08
C ALA A 17 -30.17 -19.17 -9.25
N VAL A 18 -29.94 -20.47 -9.44
CA VAL A 18 -28.85 -21.20 -8.79
C VAL A 18 -27.49 -20.66 -9.23
N LEU A 19 -27.30 -20.39 -10.53
CA LEU A 19 -26.06 -19.80 -11.04
C LEU A 19 -25.79 -18.41 -10.45
N ILE A 20 -26.80 -17.54 -10.40
CA ILE A 20 -26.68 -16.20 -9.80
C ILE A 20 -26.32 -16.31 -8.31
N SER A 21 -26.95 -17.24 -7.59
CA SER A 21 -26.66 -17.48 -6.16
C SER A 21 -25.22 -17.93 -5.93
N LEU A 22 -24.73 -18.87 -6.75
CA LEU A 22 -23.34 -19.34 -6.70
C LEU A 22 -22.35 -18.21 -7.03
N PHE A 23 -22.62 -17.42 -8.06
CA PHE A 23 -21.79 -16.26 -8.42
C PHE A 23 -21.78 -15.20 -7.33
N SER A 24 -22.94 -14.89 -6.74
CA SER A 24 -23.06 -13.93 -5.64
C SER A 24 -22.27 -14.39 -4.40
N ALA A 25 -22.39 -15.67 -4.03
CA ALA A 25 -21.63 -16.24 -2.93
C ALA A 25 -20.11 -16.20 -3.18
N TRP A 26 -19.68 -16.45 -4.42
CA TRP A 26 -18.28 -16.39 -4.80
C TRP A 26 -17.72 -14.96 -4.76
N ILE A 27 -18.46 -13.98 -5.30
CA ILE A 27 -18.10 -12.56 -5.26
C ILE A 27 -18.03 -12.06 -3.81
N SER A 28 -18.99 -12.43 -2.97
CA SER A 28 -19.03 -12.05 -1.55
C SER A 28 -17.83 -12.59 -0.78
N ARG A 29 -17.51 -13.88 -0.92
CA ARG A 29 -16.31 -14.47 -0.29
C ARG A 29 -15.02 -13.80 -0.76
N ARG A 30 -14.90 -13.51 -2.06
CA ARG A 30 -13.75 -12.81 -2.61
C ARG A 30 -13.62 -11.40 -2.05
N SER A 31 -14.73 -10.67 -1.94
CA SER A 31 -14.75 -9.33 -1.34
C SER A 31 -14.32 -9.34 0.13
N ILE A 32 -14.81 -10.29 0.95
CA ILE A 32 -14.42 -10.41 2.35
C ILE A 32 -12.91 -10.67 2.49
N ILE A 33 -12.36 -11.61 1.70
CA ILE A 33 -10.92 -11.94 1.70
C ILE A 33 -10.10 -10.73 1.26
N THR A 34 -10.49 -10.04 0.18
CA THR A 34 -9.81 -8.83 -0.29
C THR A 34 -9.86 -7.72 0.76
N ASN A 35 -11.00 -7.52 1.41
CA ASN A 35 -11.16 -6.50 2.45
C ASN A 35 -10.29 -6.82 3.68
N ALA A 36 -10.27 -8.07 4.16
CA ALA A 36 -9.44 -8.50 5.27
C ALA A 36 -7.94 -8.35 4.98
N ILE A 37 -7.49 -8.77 3.79
CA ILE A 37 -6.09 -8.60 3.34
C ILE A 37 -5.75 -7.12 3.24
N SER A 38 -6.66 -6.28 2.72
CA SER A 38 -6.42 -4.84 2.61
C SER A 38 -6.33 -4.15 3.97
N SER A 39 -7.17 -4.53 4.94
CA SER A 39 -7.14 -3.98 6.30
C SER A 39 -5.83 -4.33 7.00
N ASN A 40 -5.42 -5.59 6.95
CA ASN A 40 -4.15 -6.05 7.54
C ASN A 40 -2.94 -5.34 6.90
N ARG A 41 -2.99 -5.07 5.59
CA ARG A 41 -1.94 -4.30 4.91
C ARG A 41 -1.91 -2.83 5.32
N ILE A 42 -3.07 -2.18 5.50
CA ILE A 42 -3.12 -0.78 5.95
C ILE A 42 -2.53 -0.67 7.36
N GLU A 43 -2.88 -1.60 8.24
CA GLU A 43 -2.32 -1.69 9.59
C GLU A 43 -0.80 -1.90 9.54
N TRP A 44 -0.33 -2.85 8.73
CA TRP A 44 1.10 -3.08 8.50
C TRP A 44 1.82 -1.82 8.01
N ILE A 45 1.27 -1.09 7.03
CA ILE A 45 1.86 0.16 6.51
C ILE A 45 1.92 1.22 7.63
N ALA A 46 0.88 1.32 8.46
CA ALA A 46 0.83 2.27 9.56
C ALA A 46 1.91 1.96 10.61
N ILE A 47 2.09 0.69 10.97
CA ILE A 47 3.14 0.26 11.89
C ILE A 47 4.53 0.58 11.33
N VAL A 48 4.81 0.19 10.08
CA VAL A 48 6.09 0.49 9.42
C VAL A 48 6.36 1.99 9.35
N ARG A 49 5.36 2.81 9.01
CA ARG A 49 5.49 4.28 9.02
C ARG A 49 5.83 4.81 10.41
N ASN A 50 5.16 4.30 11.46
CA ASN A 50 5.40 4.74 12.82
C ASN A 50 6.82 4.37 13.27
N LEU A 51 7.27 3.15 13.00
CA LEU A 51 8.64 2.72 13.32
C LEU A 51 9.70 3.57 12.60
N ILE A 52 9.50 3.89 11.31
CA ILE A 52 10.40 4.80 10.57
C ILE A 52 10.41 6.20 11.21
N ARG A 53 9.22 6.75 11.53
CA ARG A 53 9.09 8.06 12.18
C ARG A 53 9.83 8.06 13.52
N ASP A 54 9.61 7.04 14.33
CA ASP A 54 10.16 6.95 15.69
C ASP A 54 11.68 6.78 15.62
N PHE A 55 12.19 6.00 14.67
CA PHE A 55 13.62 5.91 14.40
C PHE A 55 14.23 7.26 14.03
N VAL A 56 13.61 7.98 13.07
CA VAL A 56 14.11 9.29 12.62
C VAL A 56 14.09 10.32 13.74
N LYS A 57 13.03 10.32 14.55
CA LYS A 57 12.87 11.20 15.70
C LYS A 57 13.98 10.95 16.73
N GLU A 58 14.20 9.69 17.11
CA GLU A 58 15.23 9.32 18.06
C GLU A 58 16.64 9.60 17.54
N TYR A 59 16.87 9.31 16.25
CA TYR A 59 18.16 9.53 15.60
C TYR A 59 18.53 11.02 15.60
N SER A 60 17.55 11.89 15.34
CA SER A 60 17.73 13.35 15.36
C SER A 60 17.83 13.93 16.78
N GLY A 61 17.27 13.24 17.79
CA GLY A 61 17.16 13.71 19.17
C GLY A 61 18.35 13.39 20.08
N GLY A 62 19.41 12.76 19.55
CA GLY A 62 20.59 12.38 20.35
C GLY A 62 21.11 10.97 20.07
N SER A 63 20.46 10.21 19.18
CA SER A 63 20.93 8.91 18.70
C SER A 63 21.20 7.90 19.83
N ASN A 64 20.23 7.68 20.71
CA ASN A 64 20.31 6.64 21.73
C ASN A 64 20.40 5.25 21.06
N ILE A 65 21.61 4.69 21.00
CA ILE A 65 21.91 3.45 20.27
C ILE A 65 21.01 2.28 20.70
N PRO A 66 20.82 2.00 22.01
CA PRO A 66 19.86 0.99 22.47
C PRO A 66 18.45 1.17 21.90
N VAL A 67 17.92 2.40 21.93
CA VAL A 67 16.56 2.69 21.44
C VAL A 67 16.49 2.53 19.92
N LEU A 68 17.46 3.08 19.19
CA LEU A 68 17.55 2.92 17.73
C LEU A 68 17.65 1.45 17.32
N THR A 69 18.44 0.67 18.04
CA THR A 69 18.60 -0.77 17.79
C THR A 69 17.30 -1.54 18.04
N ASN A 70 16.55 -1.16 19.09
CA ASN A 70 15.25 -1.75 19.36
C ASN A 70 14.25 -1.46 18.22
N ILE A 71 14.12 -0.19 17.82
CA ILE A 71 13.24 0.21 16.71
C ILE A 71 13.64 -0.47 15.40
N TYR A 72 14.94 -0.56 15.12
CA TYR A 72 15.47 -1.27 13.97
C TYR A 72 15.09 -2.76 13.98
N SER A 73 15.25 -3.42 15.12
CA SER A 73 14.95 -4.84 15.25
C SER A 73 13.46 -5.11 15.04
N GLU A 74 12.59 -4.27 15.63
CA GLU A 74 11.15 -4.34 15.41
C GLU A 74 10.78 -4.12 13.94
N LEU A 75 11.38 -3.13 13.28
CA LEU A 75 11.13 -2.85 11.86
C LEU A 75 11.50 -4.03 10.96
N VAL A 76 12.64 -4.68 11.20
CA VAL A 76 13.11 -5.81 10.38
C VAL A 76 12.16 -7.01 10.44
N LEU A 77 11.39 -7.19 11.52
CA LEU A 77 10.36 -8.25 11.60
C LEU A 77 9.25 -8.09 10.56
N TYR A 78 9.02 -6.87 10.08
CA TYR A 78 7.99 -6.59 9.09
C TYR A 78 8.48 -6.78 7.65
N PHE A 79 9.78 -7.01 7.45
CA PHE A 79 10.39 -7.10 6.13
C PHE A 79 10.75 -8.54 5.77
N ASN A 80 10.56 -8.87 4.49
CA ASN A 80 11.05 -10.14 3.97
C ASN A 80 12.58 -10.04 3.81
N PRO A 81 13.37 -10.97 4.39
CA PRO A 81 14.83 -10.96 4.27
C PRO A 81 15.34 -11.00 2.82
N ASN A 82 14.53 -11.51 1.88
CA ASN A 82 14.87 -11.57 0.44
C ASN A 82 14.31 -10.40 -0.37
N GLY A 83 13.69 -9.40 0.27
CA GLY A 83 13.04 -8.28 -0.41
C GLY A 83 14.00 -7.14 -0.71
N GLU A 84 14.41 -6.98 -1.97
CA GLU A 84 15.31 -5.89 -2.41
C GLU A 84 14.79 -4.48 -2.07
N VAL A 85 13.46 -4.30 -2.07
CA VAL A 85 12.80 -3.01 -1.78
C VAL A 85 13.15 -2.50 -0.38
N TYR A 86 13.34 -3.39 0.59
CA TYR A 86 13.57 -3.02 2.00
C TYR A 86 15.05 -2.92 2.36
N ALA A 87 15.93 -3.54 1.56
CA ALA A 87 17.36 -3.61 1.82
C ALA A 87 18.00 -2.22 1.95
N GLY A 88 17.57 -1.25 1.13
CA GLY A 88 18.07 0.13 1.21
C GLY A 88 17.78 0.80 2.56
N LEU A 89 16.56 0.66 3.07
CA LEU A 89 16.16 1.21 4.36
C LEU A 89 16.90 0.53 5.52
N VAL A 90 16.96 -0.80 5.50
CA VAL A 90 17.67 -1.61 6.52
C VAL A 90 19.14 -1.21 6.60
N ASN A 91 19.80 -1.09 5.45
CA ASN A 91 21.21 -0.70 5.39
C ASN A 91 21.42 0.74 5.86
N ALA A 92 20.54 1.68 5.47
CA ALA A 92 20.62 3.07 5.91
C ALA A 92 20.48 3.19 7.44
N MET A 93 19.54 2.46 8.03
CA MET A 93 19.33 2.44 9.49
C MET A 93 20.48 1.77 10.24
N LYS A 94 20.98 0.65 9.73
CA LYS A 94 22.17 -0.02 10.29
C LYS A 94 23.39 0.90 10.28
N LYS A 95 23.61 1.61 9.16
CA LYS A 95 24.69 2.59 9.02
C LYS A 95 24.54 3.75 10.01
N ALA A 96 23.33 4.27 10.17
CA ALA A 96 23.02 5.32 11.13
C ALA A 96 23.27 4.91 12.60
N ILE A 97 22.97 3.66 12.96
CA ILE A 97 23.27 3.12 14.30
C ILE A 97 24.78 3.05 14.54
N LEU A 98 25.56 2.62 13.53
CA LEU A 98 27.01 2.42 13.67
C LEU A 98 27.81 3.72 13.64
N GLU A 99 27.42 4.66 12.77
CA GLU A 99 28.19 5.88 12.52
C GLU A 99 27.72 7.07 13.35
N GLY A 100 26.59 6.95 14.04
CA GLY A 100 25.96 8.06 14.76
C GLY A 100 25.31 9.07 13.82
N TYR A 101 24.87 10.20 14.37
CA TYR A 101 24.10 11.20 13.64
C TYR A 101 24.89 11.87 12.51
N THR A 102 24.37 11.78 11.28
CA THR A 102 24.77 12.65 10.18
C THR A 102 23.52 13.11 9.41
N ALA A 103 23.55 14.36 8.94
CA ALA A 103 22.45 14.90 8.13
C ALA A 103 22.22 14.06 6.86
N GLN A 104 23.29 13.52 6.26
CA GLN A 104 23.20 12.65 5.09
C GLN A 104 22.49 11.33 5.40
N ASN A 105 22.85 10.67 6.50
CA ASN A 105 22.20 9.42 6.89
C ASN A 105 20.73 9.67 7.25
N HIS A 106 20.41 10.79 7.91
CA HIS A 106 19.04 11.20 8.19
C HIS A 106 18.19 11.29 6.91
N TRP A 107 18.68 12.02 5.88
CA TRP A 107 17.99 12.13 4.60
C TRP A 107 17.91 10.80 3.86
N ASN A 108 18.96 9.98 3.92
CA ASN A 108 18.96 8.65 3.31
C ASN A 108 17.86 7.76 3.91
N ILE A 109 17.71 7.75 5.24
CA ILE A 109 16.65 6.99 5.93
C ILE A 109 15.27 7.48 5.48
N LEU A 110 15.06 8.80 5.43
CA LEU A 110 13.78 9.36 4.98
C LEU A 110 13.45 8.95 3.54
N ASN A 111 14.42 9.07 2.62
CA ASN A 111 14.22 8.70 1.22
C ASN A 111 13.94 7.20 1.05
N CYS A 112 14.71 6.34 1.72
CA CYS A 112 14.48 4.90 1.69
C CYS A 112 13.13 4.52 2.35
N GLY A 113 12.76 5.19 3.43
CA GLY A 113 11.47 4.99 4.10
C GLY A 113 10.29 5.37 3.21
N GLN A 114 10.40 6.50 2.51
CA GLN A 114 9.40 6.91 1.52
C GLN A 114 9.28 5.91 0.37
N ALA A 115 10.41 5.40 -0.14
CA ALA A 115 10.41 4.40 -1.21
C ALA A 115 9.71 3.09 -0.78
N VAL A 116 9.94 2.64 0.46
CA VAL A 116 9.27 1.47 1.04
C VAL A 116 7.76 1.68 1.16
N LEU A 117 7.34 2.85 1.67
CA LEU A 117 5.92 3.18 1.82
C LEU A 117 5.22 3.32 0.45
N ASP A 118 5.86 3.95 -0.52
CA ASP A 118 5.33 4.11 -1.89
C ASP A 118 5.21 2.76 -2.62
N SER A 119 6.21 1.88 -2.51
CA SER A 119 6.15 0.54 -3.08
C SER A 119 4.98 -0.28 -2.49
N SER A 120 4.82 -0.21 -1.16
CA SER A 120 3.72 -0.86 -0.45
C SER A 120 2.36 -0.29 -0.87
N TRP A 121 2.25 1.03 -1.00
CA TRP A 121 1.05 1.71 -1.47
C TRP A 121 0.68 1.33 -2.90
N LYS A 122 1.65 1.33 -3.82
CA LYS A 122 1.48 0.87 -5.21
C LYS A 122 1.02 -0.57 -5.28
N ARG A 123 1.58 -1.45 -4.46
CA ARG A 123 1.15 -2.85 -4.37
C ARG A 123 -0.29 -2.96 -3.88
N MET A 124 -0.66 -2.23 -2.82
CA MET A 124 -2.01 -2.23 -2.28
C MET A 124 -3.05 -1.78 -3.33
N LYS A 125 -2.76 -0.71 -4.09
CA LYS A 125 -3.63 -0.23 -5.17
C LYS A 125 -3.81 -1.28 -6.28
N ARG A 126 -2.74 -1.98 -6.67
CA ARG A 126 -2.82 -3.07 -7.67
C ARG A 126 -3.68 -4.23 -7.18
N GLU A 127 -3.52 -4.63 -5.92
CA GLU A 127 -4.25 -5.74 -5.32
C GLU A 127 -5.74 -5.41 -5.09
N SER A 128 -6.10 -4.15 -4.86
CA SER A 128 -7.51 -3.70 -4.79
C SER A 128 -8.19 -3.57 -6.16
N GLY A 129 -7.52 -3.95 -7.26
CA GLY A 129 -8.06 -3.87 -8.61
C GLY A 129 -8.08 -2.45 -9.18
N MET A 130 -7.40 -1.51 -8.54
CA MET A 130 -7.25 -0.15 -9.07
C MET A 130 -6.29 -0.19 -10.26
N SER A 131 -6.88 -0.16 -11.46
CA SER A 131 -6.15 -0.14 -12.73
C SER A 131 -5.25 1.09 -12.85
N PHE A 132 -4.05 0.91 -13.42
CA PHE A 132 -3.13 2.01 -13.76
C PHE A 132 -3.80 3.11 -14.62
N LYS A 133 -4.80 2.76 -15.43
CA LYS A 133 -5.60 3.74 -16.19
C LYS A 133 -6.50 4.59 -15.29
N THR A 134 -7.03 4.02 -14.21
CA THR A 134 -7.81 4.75 -13.20
C THR A 134 -6.91 5.71 -12.43
N GLU A 135 -5.69 5.28 -12.10
CA GLU A 135 -4.67 6.12 -11.47
C GLU A 135 -4.27 7.32 -12.34
N LEU A 136 -4.04 7.10 -13.64
CA LEU A 136 -3.78 8.18 -14.61
C LEU A 136 -4.95 9.16 -14.76
N LYS A 137 -6.19 8.68 -14.64
CA LYS A 137 -7.37 9.56 -14.64
C LYS A 137 -7.43 10.40 -13.37
N ILE A 138 -7.25 9.78 -12.20
CA ILE A 138 -7.27 10.45 -10.91
C ILE A 138 -6.14 11.50 -10.82
N SER A 139 -4.92 11.16 -11.23
CA SER A 139 -3.79 12.10 -11.23
C SER A 139 -4.02 13.28 -12.16
N LYS A 140 -4.59 13.04 -13.35
CA LYS A 140 -4.99 14.12 -14.29
C LYS A 140 -6.09 15.00 -13.70
N SER A 141 -7.07 14.44 -12.99
CA SER A 141 -8.11 15.22 -12.31
C SER A 141 -7.53 16.12 -11.22
N PHE A 142 -6.62 15.61 -10.39
CA PHE A 142 -5.95 16.42 -9.36
C PHE A 142 -5.07 17.53 -9.95
N VAL A 143 -4.35 17.26 -11.06
CA VAL A 143 -3.59 18.31 -11.76
C VAL A 143 -4.52 19.35 -12.39
N LYS A 144 -5.67 18.93 -12.92
CA LYS A 144 -6.68 19.83 -13.50
C LYS A 144 -7.32 20.71 -12.43
N GLU A 145 -7.67 20.16 -11.27
CA GLU A 145 -8.23 20.92 -10.13
C GLU A 145 -7.25 21.94 -9.57
N ARG A 146 -5.95 21.60 -9.42
CA ARG A 146 -4.93 22.57 -8.96
C ARG A 146 -4.66 23.69 -9.97
N LYS A 147 -4.69 23.38 -11.28
CA LYS A 147 -4.62 24.42 -12.32
C LYS A 147 -5.81 25.38 -12.26
N MET A 148 -6.98 24.90 -11.79
CA MET A 148 -8.17 25.73 -11.59
C MET A 148 -8.13 26.50 -10.25
N SER A 149 -7.42 26.03 -9.23
CA SER A 149 -7.28 26.72 -7.94
C SER A 149 -6.12 27.72 -7.86
N GLY A 150 -5.34 27.89 -8.94
CA GLY A 150 -4.25 28.87 -9.00
C GLY A 150 -3.00 28.49 -8.18
N GLU A 151 -2.94 27.27 -7.64
CA GLU A 151 -1.77 26.80 -6.90
C GLU A 151 -0.66 26.39 -7.89
N GLY A 152 0.50 27.06 -7.77
CA GLY A 152 1.69 26.82 -8.58
C GLY A 152 2.24 25.39 -8.49
N LYS A 153 3.26 25.12 -9.33
CA LYS A 153 3.84 23.80 -9.66
C LYS A 153 3.74 22.76 -8.54
N PRO A 154 3.41 21.50 -8.90
CA PRO A 154 3.18 20.48 -7.91
C PRO A 154 4.46 20.24 -7.09
N PRO A 155 4.33 19.96 -5.79
CA PRO A 155 5.48 19.61 -4.96
C PRO A 155 6.17 18.37 -5.54
N LYS A 156 7.50 18.35 -5.47
CA LYS A 156 8.44 17.39 -6.10
C LYS A 156 8.16 15.89 -5.87
N TRP A 157 7.17 15.54 -5.04
CA TRP A 157 6.67 14.19 -4.82
C TRP A 157 5.52 13.78 -5.76
N THR A 158 4.98 14.67 -6.60
CA THR A 158 4.19 14.23 -7.75
C THR A 158 5.13 13.52 -8.72
N ILE A 159 4.96 12.21 -8.79
CA ILE A 159 5.70 11.29 -9.64
C ILE A 159 5.74 11.86 -11.08
N GLU A 160 6.90 12.36 -11.48
CA GLU A 160 7.22 12.50 -12.90
C GLU A 160 7.39 11.07 -13.44
N ILE A 161 6.37 10.58 -14.14
CA ILE A 161 6.44 9.33 -14.88
C ILE A 161 7.00 9.70 -16.25
N VAL A 162 8.27 9.33 -16.51
CA VAL A 162 8.85 9.23 -17.86
C VAL A 162 8.20 8.07 -18.59
#